data_AF-A0A074X097-F1
#
_entry.id   AF-A0A074X097-F1
#
_cell.length_a   1.000
_cell.length_b   1.000
_cell.length_c   1.000
_cell.angle_alpha   90.00
_cell.angle_beta   90.00
_cell.angle_gamma   90.00
#
_symmetry.space_group_name_H-M   'P 1'
#
loop_
_entity.id
_entity.type
_entity.pdbx_description
1 polymer ?
#
loop_
_entity_poly.entity_id
_entity_poly.type
_entity_poly.pdbx_seq_one_letter_code
_entity_poly.pdbx_strand_id
1 'polypeptide(L)'
;MVWESSVTLVAAALALSNLVNGLPNSHPSKSHYPGWAGIKHIFAFGDSYTTTGFNVSLAQPSPANPLGNPTYPGYTSSNGPNWIDYLTTTYNKSFIETINLAYGGATVDSTLVAPYKPTVLSVKEQVQTEYLPIYASQSSIFPWTSDDTLFTIFIGINDIGNSYSSQNATLTPTIFSELSGLVDQLYSTGARNFLFLNVPPVDQSPLTQAAGPASQALEASAISDWNSRVVSLSKSLTHRHSDVTSFVFDTNKVFSRVIEHPCAYPQTCAYQNTTQYCEAYQNGTPTPTSFNATCGVSVDKYLWLNSLHPTFRMHEAIASQIVKLIK
;
A
#
# COMPACT_ATOMS: atom_id res chain seq x y z
N MET A 1 27.03 75.09 -56.06
CA MET A 1 28.13 74.26 -55.52
C MET A 1 27.49 72.92 -55.19
N VAL A 2 27.82 71.88 -55.98
CA VAL A 2 27.62 70.43 -55.72
C VAL A 2 26.14 69.95 -55.66
N TRP A 3 25.58 69.35 -56.73
CA TRP A 3 25.45 67.88 -57.00
C TRP A 3 24.70 67.17 -55.86
N GLU A 4 23.74 66.24 -56.02
CA GLU A 4 23.26 65.43 -57.13
C GLU A 4 21.94 64.73 -56.69
N SER A 5 21.17 64.25 -57.67
CA SER A 5 20.06 63.31 -57.55
C SER A 5 20.50 61.96 -56.98
N SER A 6 19.66 61.22 -56.24
CA SER A 6 19.56 59.75 -56.36
C SER A 6 18.37 59.11 -55.66
N VAL A 7 17.77 58.21 -56.44
CA VAL A 7 16.82 57.14 -56.12
C VAL A 7 17.34 56.22 -55.02
N THR A 8 16.48 55.69 -54.14
CA THR A 8 16.77 54.40 -53.51
C THR A 8 15.52 53.56 -53.25
N LEU A 9 15.73 52.28 -53.52
CA LEU A 9 14.84 51.16 -53.68
C LEU A 9 13.90 50.86 -52.50
N VAL A 10 12.71 50.37 -52.88
CA VAL A 10 11.92 49.43 -52.08
C VAL A 10 12.71 48.13 -51.93
N ALA A 11 13.15 47.81 -50.71
CA ALA A 11 13.69 46.50 -50.37
C ALA A 11 12.60 45.69 -49.68
N ALA A 12 12.05 44.70 -50.39
CA ALA A 12 11.26 43.63 -49.82
C ALA A 12 12.20 42.71 -49.01
N ALA A 13 12.04 42.68 -47.69
CA ALA A 13 12.72 41.71 -46.84
C ALA A 13 11.94 40.39 -46.86
N LEU A 14 12.46 39.41 -47.59
CA LEU A 14 12.07 38.01 -47.50
C LEU A 14 12.70 37.38 -46.25
N ALA A 15 11.82 36.77 -45.45
CA ALA A 15 11.98 35.59 -44.58
C ALA A 15 13.33 35.29 -43.91
N LEU A 16 13.27 35.07 -42.59
CA LEU A 16 13.74 33.83 -41.96
C LEU A 16 13.04 33.70 -40.60
N SER A 17 11.93 32.97 -40.59
CA SER A 17 11.31 32.45 -39.38
C SER A 17 12.28 31.48 -38.73
N ASN A 18 12.87 31.84 -37.59
CA ASN A 18 13.50 30.87 -36.70
C ASN A 18 12.40 30.07 -36.00
N LEU A 19 11.81 29.13 -36.73
CA LEU A 19 11.11 27.99 -36.15
C LEU A 19 12.19 27.11 -35.51
N VAL A 20 12.46 27.35 -34.22
CA VAL A 20 13.12 26.35 -33.39
C VAL A 20 12.11 25.21 -33.23
N ASN A 21 12.16 24.26 -34.16
CA ASN A 21 11.59 22.95 -33.95
C ASN A 21 12.42 22.28 -32.85
N GLY A 22 12.03 22.52 -31.60
CA GLY A 22 12.43 21.67 -30.50
C GLY A 22 11.91 20.27 -30.78
N LEU A 23 12.79 19.39 -31.25
CA LEU A 23 12.49 17.97 -31.37
C LEU A 23 12.04 17.46 -29.99
N PRO A 24 10.99 16.64 -29.90
CA PRO A 24 10.64 16.00 -28.64
C PRO A 24 11.84 15.13 -28.25
N ASN A 25 12.48 15.48 -27.13
CA ASN A 25 13.54 14.66 -26.55
C ASN A 25 12.87 13.43 -25.94
N SER A 26 12.50 12.47 -26.79
CA SER A 26 11.99 11.17 -26.37
C SER A 26 13.17 10.31 -25.92
N HIS A 27 13.82 10.69 -24.83
CA HIS A 27 14.49 9.70 -24.02
C HIS A 27 13.36 8.88 -23.36
N PRO A 28 13.20 7.59 -23.68
CA PRO A 28 12.34 6.75 -22.87
C PRO A 28 12.91 6.81 -21.46
N SER A 29 12.17 7.44 -20.55
CA SER A 29 12.44 7.42 -19.13
C SER A 29 12.73 5.97 -18.74
N LYS A 30 13.97 5.69 -18.35
CA LYS A 30 14.37 4.35 -17.96
C LYS A 30 13.62 4.05 -16.66
N SER A 31 12.72 3.07 -16.68
CA SER A 31 12.04 2.62 -15.48
C SER A 31 13.08 2.28 -14.40
N HIS A 32 12.88 2.84 -13.20
CA HIS A 32 13.68 2.53 -12.01
C HIS A 32 13.38 1.15 -11.45
N TYR A 33 12.34 0.46 -11.92
CA TYR A 33 11.95 -0.83 -11.36
C TYR A 33 12.91 -1.93 -11.82
N PRO A 34 13.66 -2.56 -10.90
CA PRO A 34 14.68 -3.54 -11.28
C PRO A 34 14.12 -4.96 -11.45
N GLY A 35 12.79 -5.12 -11.43
CA GLY A 35 12.13 -6.42 -11.21
C GLY A 35 12.18 -6.83 -9.74
N TRP A 36 11.33 -7.76 -9.31
CA TRP A 36 11.28 -8.17 -7.90
C TRP A 36 12.61 -8.72 -7.37
N ALA A 37 13.40 -9.37 -8.23
CA ALA A 37 14.73 -9.87 -7.88
C ALA A 37 15.77 -8.77 -7.61
N GLY A 38 15.53 -7.54 -8.07
CA GLY A 38 16.43 -6.41 -7.83
C GLY A 38 16.02 -5.53 -6.65
N ILE A 39 14.82 -5.70 -6.09
CA ILE A 39 14.39 -4.97 -4.89
C ILE A 39 15.22 -5.43 -3.70
N LYS A 40 15.69 -4.49 -2.88
CA LYS A 40 16.45 -4.73 -1.65
C LYS A 40 15.85 -4.02 -0.45
N HIS A 41 15.03 -3.00 -0.67
CA HIS A 41 14.42 -2.23 0.40
C HIS A 41 12.91 -2.15 0.20
N ILE A 42 12.18 -2.17 1.31
CA ILE A 42 10.75 -1.88 1.33
C ILE A 42 10.46 -0.82 2.39
N PHE A 43 9.66 0.18 2.02
CA PHE A 43 8.93 1.02 2.97
C PHE A 43 7.46 0.65 2.93
N ALA A 44 6.90 0.23 4.06
CA ALA A 44 5.50 -0.14 4.17
C ALA A 44 4.72 0.88 4.99
N PHE A 45 3.61 1.36 4.44
CA PHE A 45 2.66 2.28 5.07
C PHE A 45 1.28 1.63 5.08
N GLY A 46 0.51 1.87 6.13
CA GLY A 46 -0.83 1.29 6.23
C GLY A 46 -1.32 1.10 7.65
N ASP A 47 -2.16 0.08 7.81
CA ASP A 47 -2.92 -0.15 9.03
C ASP A 47 -2.62 -1.51 9.72
N SER A 48 -3.60 -2.07 10.44
CA SER A 48 -3.50 -3.32 11.18
C SER A 48 -3.26 -4.55 10.30
N TYR A 49 -3.53 -4.48 9.00
CA TYR A 49 -3.24 -5.57 8.06
C TYR A 49 -1.75 -5.62 7.68
N THR A 50 -0.99 -4.57 8.01
CA THR A 50 0.42 -4.43 7.62
C THR A 50 1.34 -4.26 8.82
N THR A 51 0.88 -3.68 9.93
CA THR A 51 1.73 -3.40 11.10
C THR A 51 2.36 -4.66 11.71
N THR A 52 3.60 -4.51 12.14
CA THR A 52 4.37 -5.47 12.97
C THR A 52 4.75 -4.86 14.32
N GLY A 53 4.31 -3.61 14.60
CA GLY A 53 4.69 -2.86 15.79
C GLY A 53 6.11 -2.29 15.76
N PHE A 54 6.68 -2.07 14.58
CA PHE A 54 7.99 -1.42 14.40
C PHE A 54 8.03 -0.06 15.09
N ASN A 55 9.17 0.25 15.68
CA ASN A 55 9.46 1.53 16.31
C ASN A 55 10.75 2.09 15.70
N VAL A 56 10.63 3.27 15.09
CA VAL A 56 11.74 3.96 14.40
C VAL A 56 12.94 4.27 15.30
N SER A 57 12.74 4.33 16.62
CA SER A 57 13.81 4.61 17.60
C SER A 57 14.56 3.36 18.07
N LEU A 58 14.14 2.17 17.65
CA LEU A 58 14.77 0.90 18.02
C LEU A 58 15.68 0.38 16.89
N ALA A 59 16.13 -0.87 17.02
CA ALA A 59 17.01 -1.52 16.05
C ALA A 59 16.39 -1.49 14.64
N GLN A 60 17.14 -0.94 13.69
CA GLN A 60 16.78 -0.92 12.28
C GLN A 60 16.98 -2.32 11.65
N PRO A 61 16.44 -2.56 10.43
CA PRO A 61 16.67 -3.80 9.70
C PRO A 61 18.13 -4.23 9.65
N SER A 62 18.34 -5.55 9.68
CA SER A 62 19.64 -6.17 9.63
C SER A 62 19.54 -7.61 9.12
N PRO A 63 20.65 -8.26 8.75
CA PRO A 63 20.63 -9.68 8.36
C PRO A 63 20.02 -10.64 9.41
N ALA A 64 20.08 -10.29 10.70
CA ALA A 64 19.51 -11.11 11.77
C ALA A 64 18.00 -10.90 11.94
N ASN A 65 17.50 -9.70 11.62
CA ASN A 65 16.07 -9.38 11.60
C ASN A 65 15.80 -8.38 10.45
N PRO A 66 15.36 -8.85 9.27
CA PRO A 66 15.17 -7.97 8.12
C PRO A 66 14.03 -6.96 8.28
N LEU A 67 13.18 -7.10 9.30
CA LEU A 67 12.17 -6.11 9.68
C LEU A 67 12.64 -5.20 10.85
N GLY A 68 13.86 -5.39 11.35
CA GLY A 68 14.49 -4.58 12.39
C GLY A 68 13.97 -4.85 13.81
N ASN A 69 12.76 -4.40 14.11
CA ASN A 69 12.13 -4.56 15.41
C ASN A 69 10.59 -4.62 15.31
N PRO A 70 9.91 -5.18 16.32
CA PRO A 70 10.43 -6.03 17.40
C PRO A 70 10.91 -7.40 16.86
N THR A 71 11.19 -8.37 17.73
CA THR A 71 11.53 -9.73 17.33
C THR A 71 10.47 -10.30 16.39
N TYR A 72 10.91 -10.84 15.24
CA TYR A 72 10.04 -11.46 14.24
C TYR A 72 9.06 -12.48 14.85
N PRO A 73 7.77 -12.51 14.44
CA PRO A 73 7.12 -11.67 13.42
C PRO A 73 6.56 -10.33 13.96
N GLY A 74 6.89 -10.00 15.21
CA GLY A 74 6.37 -8.84 15.91
C GLY A 74 4.90 -8.92 16.28
N TYR A 75 4.27 -7.76 16.43
CA TYR A 75 2.89 -7.63 16.89
C TYR A 75 1.94 -7.50 15.69
N THR A 76 1.49 -8.64 15.18
CA THR A 76 0.57 -8.71 14.04
C THR A 76 -0.88 -8.96 14.48
N SER A 77 -1.82 -8.67 13.60
CA SER A 77 -3.25 -8.98 13.77
C SER A 77 -3.66 -10.34 13.18
N SER A 78 -2.70 -11.18 12.77
CA SER A 78 -2.92 -12.38 11.96
C SER A 78 -2.62 -13.71 12.65
N ASN A 79 -2.26 -13.68 13.94
CA ASN A 79 -1.83 -14.86 14.70
C ASN A 79 -0.63 -15.59 14.05
N GLY A 80 0.31 -14.80 13.55
CA GLY A 80 1.48 -15.24 12.80
C GLY A 80 2.05 -14.10 11.95
N PRO A 81 2.92 -14.39 10.97
CA PRO A 81 3.40 -13.38 10.03
C PRO A 81 2.24 -12.78 9.20
N ASN A 82 2.35 -11.51 8.83
CA ASN A 82 1.42 -10.87 7.90
C ASN A 82 2.04 -10.83 6.48
N TRP A 83 1.38 -10.15 5.53
CA TRP A 83 1.79 -10.18 4.12
C TRP A 83 3.15 -9.50 3.90
N ILE A 84 3.48 -8.47 4.67
CA ILE A 84 4.75 -7.77 4.54
C ILE A 84 5.90 -8.62 5.11
N ASP A 85 5.64 -9.37 6.18
CA ASP A 85 6.57 -10.38 6.67
C ASP A 85 6.88 -11.41 5.58
N TYR A 86 5.84 -11.99 4.97
CA TYR A 86 6.02 -13.01 3.93
C TYR A 86 6.74 -12.50 2.69
N LEU A 87 6.47 -11.26 2.25
CA LEU A 87 7.24 -10.65 1.15
C LEU A 87 8.72 -10.50 1.50
N THR A 88 9.01 -10.12 2.74
CA THR A 88 10.37 -9.86 3.22
C THR A 88 11.16 -11.16 3.41
N THR A 89 10.55 -12.21 3.99
CA THR A 89 11.28 -13.38 4.49
C THR A 89 11.07 -14.67 3.71
N THR A 90 9.96 -14.79 2.97
CA THR A 90 9.54 -16.07 2.36
C THR A 90 9.49 -16.00 0.83
N TYR A 91 8.91 -14.92 0.30
CA TYR A 91 8.74 -14.71 -1.14
C TYR A 91 9.77 -13.74 -1.72
N ASN A 92 10.77 -13.33 -0.95
CA ASN A 92 11.88 -12.51 -1.39
C ASN A 92 12.71 -13.23 -2.47
N LYS A 93 13.33 -12.44 -3.36
CA LYS A 93 14.24 -12.93 -4.41
C LYS A 93 15.68 -12.44 -4.23
N SER A 94 15.89 -11.68 -3.17
CA SER A 94 17.10 -11.01 -2.72
C SER A 94 17.02 -10.91 -1.20
N PHE A 95 18.10 -10.51 -0.53
CA PHE A 95 17.96 -10.04 0.85
C PHE A 95 17.22 -8.70 0.84
N ILE A 96 16.09 -8.63 1.53
CA ILE A 96 15.23 -7.46 1.59
C ILE A 96 15.20 -6.95 3.03
N GLU A 97 15.44 -5.66 3.20
CA GLU A 97 15.27 -4.94 4.45
C GLU A 97 13.99 -4.11 4.39
N THR A 98 13.17 -4.20 5.42
CA THR A 98 11.83 -3.61 5.44
C THR A 98 11.66 -2.66 6.62
N ILE A 99 11.40 -1.39 6.31
CA ILE A 99 10.93 -0.40 7.27
C ILE A 99 9.40 -0.40 7.21
N ASN A 100 8.75 -0.91 8.27
CA ASN A 100 7.31 -1.04 8.33
C ASN A 100 6.69 0.05 9.22
N LEU A 101 6.27 1.15 8.62
CA LEU A 101 5.69 2.30 9.32
C LEU A 101 4.18 2.16 9.54
N ALA A 102 3.57 1.01 9.26
CA ALA A 102 2.13 0.83 9.42
C ALA A 102 1.71 0.78 10.91
N TYR A 103 0.56 1.38 11.22
CA TYR A 103 -0.02 1.42 12.58
C TYR A 103 -1.41 0.81 12.61
N GLY A 104 -1.65 -0.11 13.55
CA GLY A 104 -2.99 -0.70 13.72
C GLY A 104 -4.07 0.36 13.90
N GLY A 105 -5.12 0.30 13.08
CA GLY A 105 -6.25 1.25 13.12
C GLY A 105 -6.03 2.57 12.40
N ALA A 106 -4.91 2.75 11.67
CA ALA A 106 -4.62 3.96 10.93
C ALA A 106 -5.68 4.25 9.87
N THR A 107 -5.98 5.54 9.70
CA THR A 107 -6.68 6.13 8.55
C THR A 107 -5.68 6.90 7.70
N VAL A 108 -6.09 7.45 6.54
CA VAL A 108 -5.19 8.28 5.73
C VAL A 108 -4.79 9.55 6.47
N ASP A 109 -5.75 10.26 7.05
CA ASP A 109 -5.56 11.47 7.85
C ASP A 109 -6.58 11.49 9.01
N SER A 110 -6.08 11.56 10.24
CA SER A 110 -6.88 11.53 11.47
C SER A 110 -7.83 12.74 11.62
N THR A 111 -7.59 13.83 10.90
CA THR A 111 -8.46 15.01 10.84
C THR A 111 -9.66 14.82 9.90
N LEU A 112 -9.55 13.92 8.91
CA LEU A 112 -10.63 13.58 7.98
C LEU A 112 -11.50 12.44 8.54
N VAL A 113 -10.84 11.39 9.04
CA VAL A 113 -11.50 10.25 9.70
C VAL A 113 -10.70 9.90 10.95
N ALA A 114 -11.33 10.05 12.11
CA ALA A 114 -10.69 9.72 13.37
C ALA A 114 -10.42 8.20 13.47
N PRO A 115 -9.21 7.78 13.89
CA PRO A 115 -8.94 6.39 14.23
C PRO A 115 -9.63 6.00 15.54
N TYR A 116 -9.60 4.71 15.88
CA TYR A 116 -10.22 4.19 17.11
C TYR A 116 -9.60 4.76 18.41
N LYS A 117 -8.38 5.29 18.34
CA LYS A 117 -7.69 6.01 19.42
C LYS A 117 -6.86 7.16 18.84
N PRO A 118 -6.83 8.34 19.47
CA PRO A 118 -6.12 9.52 18.95
C PRO A 118 -4.59 9.36 18.94
N THR A 119 -4.04 8.33 19.58
CA THR A 119 -2.61 8.02 19.59
C THR A 119 -2.16 7.17 18.39
N VAL A 120 -3.09 6.75 17.53
CA VAL A 120 -2.78 5.96 16.33
C VAL A 120 -2.29 6.91 15.24
N LEU A 121 -1.09 6.67 14.73
CA LEU A 121 -0.56 7.46 13.62
C LEU A 121 -1.28 7.11 12.32
N SER A 122 -1.88 8.11 11.69
CA SER A 122 -2.42 8.06 10.33
C SER A 122 -1.30 7.92 9.29
N VAL A 123 -1.63 7.54 8.05
CA VAL A 123 -0.62 7.48 6.97
C VAL A 123 0.06 8.83 6.74
N LYS A 124 -0.67 9.94 6.93
CA LYS A 124 -0.10 11.28 6.94
C LYS A 124 1.05 11.42 7.94
N GLU A 125 0.85 10.97 9.17
CA GLU A 125 1.88 11.01 10.21
C GLU A 125 3.02 10.01 9.93
N GLN A 126 2.70 8.79 9.47
CA GLN A 126 3.73 7.81 9.04
C GLN A 126 4.66 8.41 7.97
N VAL A 127 4.12 9.19 7.03
CA VAL A 127 4.91 9.90 6.02
C VAL A 127 5.64 11.11 6.63
N GLN A 128 4.91 12.02 7.27
CA GLN A 128 5.43 13.35 7.61
C GLN A 128 6.25 13.41 8.89
N THR A 129 5.96 12.55 9.87
CA THR A 129 6.63 12.55 11.17
C THR A 129 7.65 11.44 11.33
N GLU A 130 7.57 10.38 10.52
CA GLU A 130 8.51 9.26 10.58
C GLU A 130 9.35 9.14 9.30
N TYR A 131 8.72 8.89 8.15
CA TYR A 131 9.46 8.68 6.90
C TYR A 131 10.32 9.88 6.50
N LEU A 132 9.72 11.05 6.34
CA LEU A 132 10.40 12.26 5.86
C LEU A 132 11.59 12.66 6.75
N PRO A 133 11.45 12.80 8.08
CA PRO A 133 12.58 13.24 8.91
C PRO A 133 13.68 12.19 9.08
N ILE A 134 13.37 10.90 9.01
CA ILE A 134 14.32 9.82 9.37
C ILE A 134 14.95 9.18 8.13
N TYR A 135 14.15 8.91 7.09
CA TYR A 135 14.54 8.03 6.00
C TYR A 135 14.64 8.73 4.64
N ALA A 136 13.98 9.87 4.42
CA ALA A 136 13.98 10.54 3.11
C ALA A 136 15.36 10.97 2.61
N SER A 137 16.29 11.26 3.53
CA SER A 137 17.65 11.69 3.18
C SER A 137 18.55 10.56 2.65
N GLN A 138 18.06 9.32 2.58
CA GLN A 138 18.84 8.15 2.16
C GLN A 138 20.14 7.99 2.97
N SER A 139 20.06 8.34 4.26
CA SER A 139 21.21 8.38 5.16
C SER A 139 21.77 6.99 5.47
N SER A 140 22.92 6.95 6.16
CA SER A 140 23.54 5.70 6.61
C SER A 140 22.71 4.88 7.59
N ILE A 141 21.63 5.42 8.17
CA ILE A 141 20.72 4.69 9.06
C ILE A 141 19.98 3.60 8.27
N PHE A 142 19.59 3.90 7.03
CA PHE A 142 18.91 2.98 6.13
C PHE A 142 19.17 3.45 4.68
N PRO A 143 20.27 3.01 4.05
CA PRO A 143 20.69 3.49 2.74
C PRO A 143 19.90 2.83 1.62
N TRP A 144 18.90 3.53 1.09
CA TRP A 144 18.02 3.03 0.03
C TRP A 144 18.14 3.89 -1.24
N THR A 145 17.78 3.34 -2.40
CA THR A 145 17.79 4.08 -3.67
C THR A 145 16.49 3.90 -4.46
N SER A 146 16.22 4.81 -5.40
CA SER A 146 15.10 4.67 -6.33
C SER A 146 15.10 3.35 -7.11
N ASP A 147 16.29 2.80 -7.40
CA ASP A 147 16.48 1.63 -8.26
C ASP A 147 16.32 0.29 -7.54
N ASP A 148 16.20 0.27 -6.21
CA ASP A 148 16.11 -0.97 -5.42
C ASP A 148 15.06 -0.94 -4.31
N THR A 149 14.21 0.09 -4.29
CA THR A 149 13.24 0.29 -3.20
C THR A 149 11.81 0.23 -3.70
N LEU A 150 10.98 -0.52 -2.98
CA LEU A 150 9.53 -0.59 -3.19
C LEU A 150 8.80 0.13 -2.05
N PHE A 151 7.91 1.05 -2.40
CA PHE A 151 7.03 1.76 -1.47
C PHE A 151 5.65 1.13 -1.51
N THR A 152 5.21 0.53 -0.41
CA THR A 152 3.93 -0.17 -0.34
C THR A 152 2.93 0.59 0.50
N ILE A 153 1.70 0.75 0.00
CA ILE A 153 0.61 1.42 0.71
C ILE A 153 -0.60 0.51 0.72
N PHE A 154 -1.02 0.09 1.92
CA PHE A 154 -2.25 -0.69 2.14
C PHE A 154 -3.09 -0.02 3.23
N ILE A 155 -4.09 0.75 2.79
CA ILE A 155 -4.90 1.60 3.67
C ILE A 155 -6.33 1.73 3.12
N GLY A 156 -7.27 2.04 4.01
CA GLY A 156 -8.67 2.34 3.68
C GLY A 156 -9.67 1.54 4.49
N ILE A 157 -9.25 0.46 5.15
CA ILE A 157 -10.13 -0.40 5.95
C ILE A 157 -10.79 0.43 7.07
N ASN A 158 -10.00 1.22 7.79
CA ASN A 158 -10.52 2.07 8.87
C ASN A 158 -11.21 3.34 8.35
N ASP A 159 -10.74 3.93 7.26
CA ASP A 159 -11.39 5.09 6.63
C ASP A 159 -12.83 4.74 6.24
N ILE A 160 -13.02 3.60 5.58
CA ILE A 160 -14.34 3.09 5.20
C ILE A 160 -15.12 2.67 6.44
N GLY A 161 -14.55 1.79 7.28
CA GLY A 161 -15.24 1.22 8.44
C GLY A 161 -15.77 2.27 9.42
N ASN A 162 -15.06 3.40 9.57
CA ASN A 162 -15.44 4.48 10.47
C ASN A 162 -16.36 5.53 9.82
N SER A 163 -16.62 5.48 8.51
CA SER A 163 -17.32 6.55 7.80
C SER A 163 -18.42 6.11 6.83
N TYR A 164 -18.52 4.84 6.43
CA TYR A 164 -19.45 4.38 5.39
C TYR A 164 -20.92 4.72 5.71
N SER A 165 -21.29 4.69 7.00
CA SER A 165 -22.65 4.97 7.47
C SER A 165 -23.06 6.45 7.30
N SER A 166 -22.08 7.37 7.27
CA SER A 166 -22.31 8.80 7.06
C SER A 166 -22.76 9.13 5.64
N GLN A 167 -22.45 8.26 4.67
CA GLN A 167 -22.73 8.46 3.24
C GLN A 167 -22.28 9.84 2.72
N ASN A 168 -21.19 10.37 3.27
CA ASN A 168 -20.65 11.65 2.86
C ASN A 168 -19.89 11.52 1.53
N ALA A 169 -20.57 11.88 0.44
CA ALA A 169 -20.02 11.77 -0.92
C ALA A 169 -18.74 12.62 -1.16
N THR A 170 -18.46 13.63 -0.34
CA THR A 170 -17.26 14.48 -0.50
C THR A 170 -16.06 13.97 0.30
N LEU A 171 -16.27 13.07 1.27
CA LEU A 171 -15.22 12.60 2.16
C LEU A 171 -14.17 11.76 1.42
N THR A 172 -14.57 10.68 0.72
CA THR A 172 -13.63 9.82 -0.01
C THR A 172 -12.81 10.57 -1.07
N PRO A 173 -13.39 11.47 -1.90
CA PRO A 173 -12.59 12.34 -2.78
C PRO A 173 -11.54 13.18 -2.03
N THR A 174 -11.89 13.75 -0.88
CA THR A 174 -10.97 14.55 -0.05
C THR A 174 -9.83 13.68 0.50
N ILE A 175 -10.15 12.49 1.00
CA ILE A 175 -9.16 11.51 1.46
C ILE A 175 -8.17 11.14 0.35
N PHE A 176 -8.65 10.91 -0.87
CA PHE A 176 -7.76 10.58 -2.00
C PHE A 176 -6.92 11.77 -2.48
N SER A 177 -7.41 13.01 -2.30
CA SER A 177 -6.58 14.20 -2.53
C SER A 177 -5.42 14.25 -1.54
N GLU A 178 -5.67 13.98 -0.26
CA GLU A 178 -4.63 13.90 0.77
C GLU A 178 -3.65 12.75 0.47
N LEU A 179 -4.15 11.55 0.19
CA LEU A 179 -3.32 10.38 -0.14
C LEU A 179 -2.45 10.63 -1.37
N SER A 180 -2.97 11.27 -2.42
CA SER A 180 -2.16 11.65 -3.58
C SER A 180 -1.05 12.64 -3.19
N GLY A 181 -1.34 13.62 -2.33
CA GLY A 181 -0.33 14.58 -1.84
C GLY A 181 0.75 13.92 -0.98
N LEU A 182 0.42 12.88 -0.21
CA LEU A 182 1.39 12.08 0.54
C LEU A 182 2.27 11.23 -0.39
N VAL A 183 1.68 10.63 -1.42
CA VAL A 183 2.45 9.90 -2.45
C VAL A 183 3.39 10.83 -3.22
N ASP A 184 2.94 12.05 -3.56
CA ASP A 184 3.78 13.05 -4.23
C ASP A 184 4.95 13.50 -3.31
N GLN A 185 4.74 13.56 -1.98
CA GLN A 185 5.82 13.79 -1.00
C GLN A 185 6.83 12.65 -1.01
N LEU A 186 6.41 11.38 -1.00
CA LEU A 186 7.32 10.23 -1.14
C LEU A 186 8.09 10.27 -2.46
N TYR A 187 7.41 10.61 -3.57
CA TYR A 187 8.06 10.75 -4.87
C TYR A 187 9.18 11.82 -4.84
N SER A 188 8.94 12.93 -4.15
CA SER A 188 9.91 14.04 -4.07
C SER A 188 11.23 13.67 -3.38
N THR A 189 11.27 12.59 -2.60
CA THR A 189 12.47 12.08 -1.91
C THR A 189 13.22 11.01 -2.71
N GLY A 190 12.71 10.65 -3.89
CA GLY A 190 13.29 9.60 -4.74
C GLY A 190 12.49 8.30 -4.81
N ALA A 191 11.29 8.21 -4.20
CA ALA A 191 10.45 7.03 -4.39
C ALA A 191 10.03 6.89 -5.87
N ARG A 192 10.26 5.71 -6.47
CA ARG A 192 9.95 5.45 -7.89
C ARG A 192 9.17 4.17 -8.15
N ASN A 193 9.15 3.23 -7.21
CA ASN A 193 8.41 1.98 -7.35
C ASN A 193 7.35 1.91 -6.27
N PHE A 194 6.08 1.88 -6.67
CA PHE A 194 4.95 1.88 -5.75
C PHE A 194 4.10 0.61 -5.92
N LEU A 195 3.64 0.06 -4.80
CA LEU A 195 2.66 -1.02 -4.76
C LEU A 195 1.49 -0.58 -3.87
N PHE A 196 0.33 -0.38 -4.48
CA PHE A 196 -0.92 -0.11 -3.77
C PHE A 196 -1.71 -1.39 -3.61
N LEU A 197 -2.21 -1.67 -2.42
CA LEU A 197 -3.17 -2.75 -2.17
C LEU A 197 -4.55 -2.13 -2.02
N ASN A 198 -5.52 -2.65 -2.77
CA ASN A 198 -6.91 -2.24 -2.60
C ASN A 198 -7.53 -2.90 -1.36
N VAL A 199 -8.67 -2.39 -0.88
CA VAL A 199 -9.32 -2.83 0.35
C VAL A 199 -9.98 -4.21 0.15
N PRO A 200 -9.72 -5.20 1.04
CA PRO A 200 -10.37 -6.51 1.02
C PRO A 200 -11.89 -6.39 1.18
N PRO A 201 -12.68 -7.45 0.90
CA PRO A 201 -14.13 -7.42 1.05
C PRO A 201 -14.51 -7.53 2.54
N VAL A 202 -14.12 -6.54 3.34
CA VAL A 202 -14.40 -6.49 4.78
C VAL A 202 -15.88 -6.27 5.08
N ASP A 203 -16.68 -5.93 4.06
CA ASP A 203 -18.13 -6.04 4.09
C ASP A 203 -18.61 -7.47 4.39
N GLN A 204 -17.80 -8.49 4.05
CA GLN A 204 -18.06 -9.90 4.36
C GLN A 204 -17.39 -10.36 5.67
N SER A 205 -16.74 -9.46 6.42
CA SER A 205 -16.15 -9.81 7.71
C SER A 205 -17.25 -10.16 8.74
N PRO A 206 -16.94 -10.98 9.77
CA PRO A 206 -17.90 -11.23 10.84
C PRO A 206 -18.39 -9.96 11.53
N LEU A 207 -17.56 -8.91 11.61
CA LEU A 207 -17.92 -7.59 12.16
C LEU A 207 -19.08 -6.96 11.38
N THR A 208 -18.96 -6.85 10.06
CA THR A 208 -19.99 -6.21 9.24
C THR A 208 -21.21 -7.10 9.06
N GLN A 209 -21.02 -8.42 8.98
CA GLN A 209 -22.13 -9.36 8.99
C GLN A 209 -23.00 -9.21 10.24
N ALA A 210 -22.38 -9.03 11.42
CA ALA A 210 -23.09 -8.79 12.67
C ALA A 210 -23.87 -7.45 12.69
N ALA A 211 -23.43 -6.44 11.93
CA ALA A 211 -24.15 -5.18 11.76
C ALA A 211 -25.37 -5.29 10.82
N GLY A 212 -25.46 -6.38 10.05
CA GLY A 212 -26.63 -6.73 9.24
C GLY A 212 -26.55 -6.34 7.77
N PRO A 213 -27.52 -6.79 6.94
CA PRO A 213 -27.43 -6.68 5.47
C PRO A 213 -27.33 -5.25 4.93
N ALA A 214 -27.93 -4.28 5.62
CA ALA A 214 -27.85 -2.87 5.22
C ALA A 214 -26.42 -2.33 5.35
N SER A 215 -25.73 -2.63 6.45
CA SER A 215 -24.33 -2.26 6.64
C SER A 215 -23.42 -2.95 5.62
N GLN A 216 -23.64 -4.25 5.36
CA GLN A 216 -22.88 -4.98 4.32
C GLN A 216 -23.02 -4.31 2.95
N ALA A 217 -24.23 -3.95 2.53
CA ALA A 217 -24.46 -3.30 1.24
C ALA A 217 -23.82 -1.91 1.15
N LEU A 218 -23.90 -1.10 2.22
CA LEU A 218 -23.29 0.23 2.25
C LEU A 218 -21.76 0.14 2.24
N GLU A 219 -21.19 -0.75 3.05
CA GLU A 219 -19.74 -0.93 3.11
C GLU A 219 -19.20 -1.51 1.79
N ALA A 220 -19.87 -2.48 1.17
CA ALA A 220 -19.51 -3.01 -0.14
C ALA A 220 -19.47 -1.92 -1.22
N SER A 221 -20.44 -1.01 -1.21
CA SER A 221 -20.44 0.14 -2.14
C SER A 221 -19.27 1.09 -1.87
N ALA A 222 -18.94 1.35 -0.60
CA ALA A 222 -17.82 2.20 -0.23
C ALA A 222 -16.46 1.56 -0.61
N ILE A 223 -16.31 0.25 -0.38
CA ILE A 223 -15.14 -0.53 -0.80
C ILE A 223 -14.97 -0.49 -2.32
N SER A 224 -16.06 -0.64 -3.08
CA SER A 224 -16.01 -0.55 -4.54
C SER A 224 -15.54 0.83 -5.02
N ASP A 225 -16.06 1.92 -4.45
CA ASP A 225 -15.61 3.29 -4.78
C ASP A 225 -14.13 3.48 -4.42
N TRP A 226 -13.72 3.10 -3.20
CA TRP A 226 -12.33 3.19 -2.76
C TRP A 226 -11.38 2.43 -3.68
N ASN A 227 -11.70 1.17 -4.01
CA ASN A 227 -10.86 0.33 -4.85
C ASN A 227 -10.71 0.89 -6.26
N SER A 228 -11.77 1.51 -6.82
CA SER A 228 -11.70 2.21 -8.11
C SER A 228 -10.78 3.44 -8.06
N ARG A 229 -10.75 4.14 -6.92
CA ARG A 229 -9.90 5.31 -6.71
C ARG A 229 -8.44 4.95 -6.49
N VAL A 230 -8.13 3.81 -5.85
CA VAL A 230 -6.75 3.28 -5.78
C VAL A 230 -6.19 3.04 -7.18
N VAL A 231 -6.99 2.44 -8.08
CA VAL A 231 -6.61 2.28 -9.49
C VAL A 231 -6.38 3.63 -10.18
N SER A 232 -7.25 4.61 -9.91
CA SER A 232 -7.13 5.95 -10.49
C SER A 232 -5.91 6.71 -9.96
N LEU A 233 -5.56 6.55 -8.68
CA LEU A 233 -4.36 7.12 -8.06
C LEU A 233 -3.10 6.58 -8.75
N SER A 234 -2.98 5.27 -8.91
CA SER A 234 -1.84 4.63 -9.59
C SER A 234 -1.69 5.09 -11.04
N LYS A 235 -2.79 5.16 -11.79
CA LYS A 235 -2.79 5.71 -13.17
C LYS A 235 -2.37 7.17 -13.22
N SER A 236 -2.88 7.98 -12.29
CA SER A 236 -2.56 9.41 -12.23
C SER A 236 -1.09 9.63 -11.87
N LEU A 237 -0.55 8.83 -10.95
CA LEU A 237 0.86 8.88 -10.56
C LEU A 237 1.79 8.61 -11.75
N THR A 238 1.56 7.52 -12.49
CA THR A 238 2.36 7.16 -13.67
C THR A 238 2.16 8.12 -14.84
N HIS A 239 1.00 8.77 -14.94
CA HIS A 239 0.78 9.84 -15.91
C HIS A 239 1.56 11.12 -15.58
N ARG A 240 1.63 11.51 -14.30
CA ARG A 240 2.38 12.70 -13.85
C ARG A 240 3.88 12.50 -13.84
N HIS A 241 4.34 11.27 -13.58
CA HIS A 241 5.75 10.93 -13.39
C HIS A 241 6.15 9.74 -14.26
N SER A 242 6.76 10.01 -15.40
CA SER A 242 7.13 8.99 -16.40
C SER A 242 8.25 8.05 -15.96
N ASP A 243 8.92 8.35 -14.86
CA ASP A 243 9.97 7.55 -14.21
C ASP A 243 9.43 6.67 -13.07
N VAL A 244 8.14 6.75 -12.75
CA VAL A 244 7.48 5.91 -11.75
C VAL A 244 6.98 4.60 -12.36
N THR A 245 7.22 3.51 -11.64
CA THR A 245 6.49 2.25 -11.80
C THR A 245 5.48 2.12 -10.68
N SER A 246 4.22 1.83 -11.01
CA SER A 246 3.15 1.66 -10.02
C SER A 246 2.34 0.40 -10.29
N PHE A 247 2.18 -0.41 -9.26
CA PHE A 247 1.35 -1.60 -9.26
C PHE A 247 0.12 -1.40 -8.38
N VAL A 248 -1.01 -1.98 -8.79
CA VAL A 248 -2.20 -2.11 -7.95
C VAL A 248 -2.48 -3.60 -7.77
N PHE A 249 -2.39 -4.06 -6.54
CA PHE A 249 -2.74 -5.42 -6.16
C PHE A 249 -4.19 -5.48 -5.70
N ASP A 250 -4.94 -6.41 -6.31
CA ASP A 250 -6.35 -6.61 -6.05
C ASP A 250 -6.55 -7.60 -4.89
N THR A 251 -6.31 -7.11 -3.68
CA THR A 251 -6.56 -7.83 -2.43
C THR A 251 -8.02 -8.27 -2.33
N ASN A 252 -8.95 -7.43 -2.78
CA ASN A 252 -10.38 -7.70 -2.78
C ASN A 252 -10.72 -9.00 -3.51
N LYS A 253 -10.21 -9.14 -4.73
CA LYS A 253 -10.40 -10.33 -5.56
C LYS A 253 -9.79 -11.59 -4.95
N VAL A 254 -8.60 -11.48 -4.37
CA VAL A 254 -7.92 -12.63 -3.75
C VAL A 254 -8.69 -13.13 -2.53
N PHE A 255 -9.15 -12.23 -1.66
CA PHE A 255 -10.02 -12.60 -0.54
C PHE A 255 -11.35 -13.20 -0.99
N SER A 256 -12.06 -12.53 -1.89
CA SER A 256 -13.37 -12.99 -2.38
C SER A 256 -13.29 -14.42 -2.91
N ARG A 257 -12.22 -14.72 -3.68
CA ARG A 257 -11.97 -16.06 -4.20
C ARG A 257 -11.73 -17.09 -3.10
N VAL A 258 -11.04 -16.73 -2.01
CA VAL A 258 -10.79 -17.66 -0.89
C VAL A 258 -12.07 -17.86 -0.06
N ILE A 259 -12.87 -16.82 0.13
CA ILE A 259 -14.16 -16.93 0.83
C ILE A 259 -15.06 -17.94 0.09
N GLU A 260 -15.17 -17.82 -1.23
CA GLU A 260 -15.97 -18.71 -2.09
C GLU A 260 -15.35 -20.11 -2.26
N HIS A 261 -14.02 -20.17 -2.35
CA HIS A 261 -13.25 -21.38 -2.57
C HIS A 261 -12.07 -21.43 -1.60
N PRO A 262 -12.25 -22.02 -0.39
CA PRO A 262 -11.22 -22.00 0.66
C PRO A 262 -9.85 -22.52 0.20
N CYS A 263 -9.80 -23.48 -0.73
CA CYS A 263 -8.57 -24.00 -1.35
C CYS A 263 -8.25 -23.36 -2.72
N ALA A 264 -8.61 -22.09 -2.93
CA ALA A 264 -8.25 -21.34 -4.15
C ALA A 264 -6.74 -21.17 -4.33
N TYR A 265 -6.00 -21.16 -3.22
CA TYR A 265 -4.54 -21.10 -3.19
C TYR A 265 -4.00 -22.19 -2.25
N PRO A 266 -2.79 -22.74 -2.52
CA PRO A 266 -2.19 -23.78 -1.68
C PRO A 266 -2.12 -23.41 -0.19
N GLN A 267 -1.83 -22.13 0.11
CA GLN A 267 -1.70 -21.59 1.45
C GLN A 267 -3.00 -21.67 2.26
N THR A 268 -4.15 -21.56 1.57
CA THR A 268 -5.48 -21.45 2.17
C THR A 268 -6.24 -22.77 2.20
N CYS A 269 -5.74 -23.84 1.57
CA CYS A 269 -6.40 -25.15 1.51
C CYS A 269 -6.69 -25.80 2.87
N ALA A 270 -6.03 -25.36 3.94
CA ALA A 270 -6.32 -25.82 5.29
C ALA A 270 -7.62 -25.23 5.87
N TYR A 271 -8.15 -24.16 5.28
CA TYR A 271 -9.35 -23.49 5.77
C TYR A 271 -10.56 -24.42 5.77
N GLN A 272 -11.22 -24.46 6.92
CA GLN A 272 -12.48 -25.16 7.16
C GLN A 272 -13.61 -24.18 7.51
N ASN A 273 -13.27 -22.93 7.87
CA ASN A 273 -14.23 -21.87 8.13
C ASN A 273 -13.74 -20.55 7.54
N THR A 274 -14.52 -19.96 6.62
CA THR A 274 -14.20 -18.68 5.96
C THR A 274 -15.15 -17.55 6.31
N THR A 275 -16.18 -17.80 7.12
CA THR A 275 -17.27 -16.85 7.38
C THR A 275 -17.38 -16.42 8.83
N GLN A 276 -16.87 -17.22 9.77
CA GLN A 276 -16.89 -16.95 11.21
C GLN A 276 -15.47 -16.93 11.77
N TYR A 277 -15.36 -16.50 13.02
CA TYR A 277 -14.16 -16.64 13.84
C TYR A 277 -14.52 -17.40 15.12
N CYS A 278 -13.52 -17.87 15.87
CA CYS A 278 -13.72 -18.42 17.21
C CYS A 278 -13.32 -17.42 18.29
N GLU A 279 -14.21 -17.12 19.23
CA GLU A 279 -13.95 -16.17 20.33
C GLU A 279 -12.72 -16.54 21.16
N ALA A 280 -12.43 -17.84 21.33
CA ALA A 280 -11.27 -18.30 22.07
C ALA A 280 -9.93 -18.00 21.38
N TYR A 281 -9.94 -17.65 20.10
CA TYR A 281 -8.74 -17.31 19.32
C TYR A 281 -8.62 -15.81 18.99
N GLN A 282 -9.66 -15.01 19.27
CA GLN A 282 -9.80 -13.65 18.74
C GLN A 282 -8.67 -12.67 19.13
N ASN A 283 -7.95 -12.97 20.23
CA ASN A 283 -6.83 -12.17 20.73
C ASN A 283 -5.46 -12.80 20.43
N GLY A 284 -5.41 -13.74 19.47
CA GLY A 284 -4.22 -14.54 19.19
C GLY A 284 -4.10 -15.76 20.09
N THR A 285 -3.12 -16.60 19.77
CA THR A 285 -2.90 -17.91 20.38
C THR A 285 -1.40 -18.18 20.56
N PRO A 286 -0.99 -19.11 21.44
CA PRO A 286 0.43 -19.38 21.69
C PRO A 286 1.22 -19.84 20.47
N THR A 287 0.59 -20.57 19.55
CA THR A 287 1.21 -21.03 18.30
C THR A 287 0.25 -20.87 17.12
N PRO A 288 0.75 -20.70 15.88
CA PRO A 288 -0.10 -20.52 14.70
C PRO A 288 -1.11 -21.65 14.45
N THR A 289 -0.90 -22.85 15.00
CA THR A 289 -1.79 -24.02 14.83
C THR A 289 -2.44 -24.46 16.15
N SER A 290 -2.58 -23.54 17.12
CA SER A 290 -3.21 -23.82 18.41
C SER A 290 -4.62 -24.38 18.23
N PHE A 291 -4.96 -25.39 19.03
CA PHE A 291 -6.27 -26.02 19.06
C PHE A 291 -6.96 -25.78 20.39
N ASN A 292 -8.23 -25.40 20.33
CA ASN A 292 -9.15 -25.29 21.45
C ASN A 292 -10.41 -26.10 21.13
N ALA A 293 -10.80 -26.97 22.05
CA ALA A 293 -11.93 -27.86 21.89
C ALA A 293 -13.25 -27.13 21.62
N THR A 294 -13.44 -25.91 22.14
CA THR A 294 -14.67 -25.12 21.90
C THR A 294 -14.78 -24.62 20.46
N CYS A 295 -13.67 -24.51 19.74
CA CYS A 295 -13.64 -24.10 18.34
C CYS A 295 -13.73 -25.30 17.37
N GLY A 296 -13.51 -26.53 17.83
CA GLY A 296 -13.58 -27.76 17.01
C GLY A 296 -12.45 -27.94 15.98
N VAL A 297 -11.75 -26.87 15.60
CA VAL A 297 -10.59 -26.89 14.69
C VAL A 297 -9.50 -25.93 15.17
N SER A 298 -8.26 -26.12 14.71
CA SER A 298 -7.15 -25.23 15.03
C SER A 298 -7.33 -23.85 14.40
N VAL A 299 -6.75 -22.82 15.01
CA VAL A 299 -6.90 -21.41 14.59
C VAL A 299 -6.50 -21.16 13.12
N ASP A 300 -5.49 -21.87 12.61
CA ASP A 300 -5.05 -21.77 11.20
C ASP A 300 -6.07 -22.32 10.19
N LYS A 301 -7.14 -22.96 10.64
CA LYS A 301 -8.23 -23.45 9.80
C LYS A 301 -9.38 -22.44 9.68
N TYR A 302 -9.29 -21.29 10.36
CA TYR A 302 -10.18 -20.15 10.18
C TYR A 302 -9.54 -19.12 9.24
N LEU A 303 -10.32 -18.55 8.32
CA LEU A 303 -9.91 -17.35 7.59
C LEU A 303 -9.84 -16.17 8.53
N TRP A 304 -10.88 -15.94 9.33
CA TRP A 304 -10.97 -14.81 10.26
C TRP A 304 -10.41 -15.20 11.63
N LEU A 305 -9.38 -14.50 12.09
CA LEU A 305 -8.84 -14.65 13.45
C LEU A 305 -9.82 -14.09 14.48
N ASN A 306 -10.31 -12.88 14.20
CA ASN A 306 -11.32 -12.17 14.98
C ASN A 306 -12.38 -11.60 14.04
N SER A 307 -13.20 -10.68 14.51
CA SER A 307 -14.31 -10.15 13.71
C SER A 307 -13.89 -9.37 12.46
N LEU A 308 -12.62 -8.95 12.33
CA LEU A 308 -12.15 -8.11 11.22
C LEU A 308 -10.87 -8.60 10.55
N HIS A 309 -9.97 -9.29 11.27
CA HIS A 309 -8.62 -9.58 10.78
C HIS A 309 -8.49 -11.02 10.32
N PRO A 310 -7.83 -11.30 9.19
CA PRO A 310 -7.63 -12.65 8.71
C PRO A 310 -6.45 -13.33 9.43
N THR A 311 -6.36 -14.65 9.37
CA THR A 311 -5.20 -15.42 9.82
C THR A 311 -4.03 -15.32 8.83
N PHE A 312 -2.84 -15.68 9.30
CA PHE A 312 -1.59 -15.63 8.53
C PHE A 312 -1.64 -16.35 7.17
N ARG A 313 -2.49 -17.37 6.98
CA ARG A 313 -2.61 -18.09 5.70
C ARG A 313 -3.14 -17.21 4.58
N MET A 314 -4.08 -16.30 4.89
CA MET A 314 -4.61 -15.33 3.93
C MET A 314 -3.53 -14.31 3.55
N HIS A 315 -2.79 -13.85 4.55
CA HIS A 315 -1.63 -12.98 4.35
C HIS A 315 -0.54 -13.63 3.47
N GLU A 316 -0.27 -14.92 3.68
CA GLU A 316 0.67 -15.66 2.84
C GLU A 316 0.19 -15.79 1.39
N ALA A 317 -1.11 -16.07 1.19
CA ALA A 317 -1.71 -16.12 -0.14
C ALA A 317 -1.62 -14.78 -0.87
N ILE A 318 -1.84 -13.66 -0.16
CA ILE A 318 -1.65 -12.29 -0.66
C ILE A 318 -0.21 -12.08 -1.11
N ALA A 319 0.77 -12.33 -0.25
CA ALA A 319 2.18 -12.18 -0.58
C ALA A 319 2.58 -13.04 -1.80
N SER A 320 2.11 -14.29 -1.84
CA SER A 320 2.33 -15.21 -2.96
C SER A 320 1.75 -14.70 -4.29
N GLN A 321 0.61 -14.00 -4.26
CA GLN A 321 0.02 -13.42 -5.47
C GLN A 321 0.68 -12.08 -5.84
N ILE A 322 1.10 -11.28 -4.88
CA ILE A 322 1.84 -10.02 -5.13
C ILE A 322 3.08 -10.32 -5.96
N VAL A 323 3.91 -11.29 -5.56
CA VAL A 323 5.14 -11.62 -6.31
C VAL A 323 4.89 -12.22 -7.70
N LYS A 324 3.63 -12.53 -8.06
CA LYS A 324 3.25 -12.87 -9.44
C LYS A 324 2.91 -11.63 -10.26
N LEU A 325 2.38 -10.59 -9.62
CA LEU A 325 2.06 -9.30 -10.23
C LEU A 325 3.33 -8.49 -10.52
N ILE A 326 4.24 -8.42 -9.55
CA ILE A 326 5.42 -7.55 -9.59
C ILE A 326 6.67 -8.27 -10.14
N LYS A 327 6.53 -9.21 -11.08
CA LYS A 327 7.68 -9.98 -11.57
C LYS A 327 8.67 -9.11 -12.36
#